data_AF-A0A9Q3I9Q7-F1
#
_entry.id   AF-A0A9Q3I9Q7-F1
#
_cell.length_a   1.000
_cell.length_b   1.000
_cell.length_c   1.000
_cell.angle_alpha   90.00
_cell.angle_beta   90.00
_cell.angle_gamma   90.00
#
_symmetry.space_group_name_H-M   'P 1'
#
loop_
_entity.id
_entity.type
_entity.pdbx_description
1 polymer ?
#
loop_
_entity_poly.entity_id
_entity_poly.type
_entity_poly.pdbx_seq_one_letter_code
_entity_poly.pdbx_strand_id
1 'polypeptide(L)'
;MAKDFHDMGKRGCDTASRFIAEAKGYNKQRWDKSHMEPDLKEGDQVLVSTLNFNNIKGPKKMRDSFVGPFTIIKLIGKNAVEVKLTEEFSSKHPIFPKNPAPPEILEVEDSRELGNNVIKARKIRLNGKDQRQYLVRFKNQTADKDKWLAEEAIPDGKLHLRRFADSRRTEQSHQ
;
A
#
# COMPACT_ATOMS: atom_id res chain seq x y z
N MET A 1 8.91 58.77 20.91
CA MET A 1 8.53 57.62 21.77
C MET A 1 7.19 57.01 21.38
N ALA A 2 6.02 57.66 21.54
CA ALA A 2 4.73 57.00 21.23
C ALA A 2 4.53 56.62 19.74
N LYS A 3 5.03 57.44 18.80
CA LYS A 3 4.98 57.14 17.35
C LYS A 3 5.85 55.95 16.95
N ASP A 4 6.95 55.72 17.65
CA ASP A 4 7.93 54.68 17.33
C ASP A 4 7.39 53.27 17.67
N PHE A 5 6.64 53.15 18.78
CA PHE A 5 5.97 51.91 19.16
C PHE A 5 4.82 51.53 18.22
N HIS A 6 4.05 52.52 17.76
CA HIS A 6 2.98 52.29 16.77
C HIS A 6 3.53 51.81 15.43
N ASP A 7 4.60 52.43 14.97
CA ASP A 7 5.28 52.05 13.74
C ASP A 7 5.93 50.66 13.84
N MET A 8 6.52 50.33 14.99
CA MET A 8 7.04 48.99 15.27
C MET A 8 5.93 47.92 15.30
N GLY A 9 4.75 48.25 15.86
CA GLY A 9 3.58 47.36 15.85
C GLY A 9 3.07 47.09 14.44
N LYS A 10 2.97 48.12 13.59
CA LYS A 10 2.58 47.97 12.18
C LYS A 10 3.55 47.08 11.41
N ARG A 11 4.88 47.33 11.54
CA ARG A 11 5.91 46.50 10.91
C ARG A 11 5.82 45.03 11.33
N GLY A 12 5.47 44.76 12.59
CA GLY A 12 5.21 43.41 13.08
C GLY A 12 4.00 42.75 12.42
N CYS A 13 2.87 43.46 12.32
CA CYS A 13 1.67 42.98 11.64
C CYS A 13 1.91 42.74 10.14
N ASP A 14 2.65 43.62 9.47
CA ASP A 14 2.96 43.51 8.05
C ASP A 14 3.87 42.30 7.79
N THR A 15 4.88 42.10 8.64
CA THR A 15 5.77 40.94 8.58
C THR A 15 5.01 39.63 8.82
N ALA A 16 4.15 39.59 9.84
CA ALA A 16 3.30 38.42 10.11
C ALA A 16 2.36 38.11 8.93
N SER A 17 1.75 39.15 8.35
CA SER A 17 0.88 39.01 7.18
C SER A 17 1.64 38.45 5.98
N ARG A 18 2.88 38.91 5.76
CA ARG A 18 3.76 38.41 4.70
C ARG A 18 4.10 36.93 4.91
N PHE A 19 4.45 36.50 6.11
CA PHE A 19 4.74 35.10 6.40
C PHE A 19 3.53 34.19 6.20
N ILE A 20 2.33 34.65 6.57
CA ILE A 20 1.10 33.89 6.31
C ILE A 20 0.86 33.75 4.81
N ALA A 21 1.08 34.81 4.03
CA ALA A 21 0.93 34.78 2.58
C ALA A 21 1.96 33.85 1.91
N GLU A 22 3.22 33.92 2.35
CA GLU A 22 4.30 33.05 1.88
C GLU A 22 4.03 31.58 2.20
N ALA A 23 3.61 31.27 3.43
CA ALA A 23 3.24 29.92 3.84
C ALA A 23 2.04 29.38 3.02
N LYS A 24 1.02 30.21 2.78
CA LYS A 24 -0.11 29.85 1.89
C LYS A 24 0.37 29.56 0.47
N GLY A 25 1.27 30.39 -0.07
CA GLY A 25 1.85 30.22 -1.39
C GLY A 25 2.67 28.93 -1.50
N TYR A 26 3.52 28.66 -0.52
CA TYR A 26 4.32 27.43 -0.45
C TYR A 26 3.43 26.18 -0.40
N ASN A 27 2.40 26.17 0.46
CA ASN A 27 1.46 25.06 0.56
C ASN A 27 0.69 24.84 -0.74
N LYS A 28 0.24 25.93 -1.39
CA LYS A 28 -0.45 25.86 -2.68
C LYS A 28 0.43 25.23 -3.76
N GLN A 29 1.67 25.71 -3.92
CA GLN A 29 2.59 25.17 -4.93
C GLN A 29 2.87 23.68 -4.71
N ARG A 30 3.06 23.27 -3.44
CA ARG A 30 3.26 21.87 -3.08
C ARG A 30 2.03 21.02 -3.41
N TRP A 31 0.85 21.51 -3.05
CA TRP A 31 -0.43 20.85 -3.34
C TRP A 31 -0.63 20.69 -4.85
N ASP A 32 -0.55 21.78 -5.60
CA ASP A 32 -0.76 21.79 -7.05
C ASP A 32 0.21 20.85 -7.78
N LYS A 33 1.44 20.66 -7.28
CA LYS A 33 2.44 19.76 -7.88
C LYS A 33 2.05 18.28 -7.79
N SER A 34 1.44 17.86 -6.68
CA SER A 34 1.10 16.45 -6.44
C SER A 34 -0.39 16.14 -6.57
N HIS A 35 -1.25 17.16 -6.58
CA HIS A 35 -2.68 16.97 -6.60
C HIS A 35 -3.18 16.75 -8.02
N MET A 36 -3.76 15.58 -8.24
CA MET A 36 -4.58 15.31 -9.41
C MET A 36 -6.02 15.13 -8.94
N GLU A 37 -6.93 15.93 -9.52
CA GLU A 37 -8.35 15.73 -9.33
C GLU A 37 -8.78 14.46 -10.11
N PRO A 38 -9.41 13.46 -9.46
CA PRO A 38 -9.85 12.27 -10.18
C PRO A 38 -10.99 12.62 -11.15
N ASP A 39 -11.03 12.05 -12.35
CA ASP A 39 -12.16 12.23 -13.28
C ASP A 39 -13.27 11.25 -12.89
N LEU A 40 -14.21 11.68 -12.05
CA LEU A 40 -15.37 10.88 -11.62
C LEU A 40 -16.61 11.42 -12.30
N LYS A 41 -17.42 10.52 -12.87
CA LYS A 41 -18.68 10.84 -13.56
C LYS A 41 -19.86 10.23 -12.84
N GLU A 42 -21.03 10.80 -13.08
CA GLU A 42 -22.29 10.22 -12.62
C GLU A 42 -22.49 8.86 -13.31
N GLY A 43 -22.85 7.85 -12.53
CA GLY A 43 -22.94 6.46 -13.00
C GLY A 43 -21.70 5.61 -12.77
N ASP A 44 -20.53 6.19 -12.44
CA ASP A 44 -19.34 5.42 -12.14
C ASP A 44 -19.50 4.62 -10.83
N GLN A 45 -18.84 3.45 -10.77
CA GLN A 45 -18.78 2.63 -9.57
C GLN A 45 -17.55 2.98 -8.75
N VAL A 46 -17.75 3.32 -7.48
CA VAL A 46 -16.69 3.72 -6.55
C VAL A 46 -16.72 2.91 -5.27
N LEU A 47 -15.53 2.69 -4.72
CA LEU A 47 -15.35 2.15 -3.39
C LEU A 47 -15.42 3.28 -2.35
N VAL A 48 -16.11 3.05 -1.24
CA VAL A 48 -16.24 4.03 -0.14
C VAL A 48 -15.40 3.59 1.05
N SER A 49 -14.61 4.50 1.63
CA SER A 49 -13.73 4.19 2.77
C SER A 49 -14.51 3.94 4.06
N THR A 50 -14.21 2.85 4.76
CA THR A 50 -14.86 2.45 6.03
C THR A 50 -14.34 3.19 7.27
N LEU A 51 -13.35 4.08 7.12
CA LEU A 51 -12.66 4.74 8.24
C LEU A 51 -13.62 5.42 9.25
N ASN A 52 -14.69 6.03 8.75
CA ASN A 52 -15.67 6.77 9.56
C ASN A 52 -16.95 5.95 9.84
N PHE A 53 -16.95 4.66 9.56
CA PHE A 53 -18.11 3.79 9.75
C PHE A 53 -18.04 3.07 11.09
N ASN A 54 -18.66 3.65 12.12
CA ASN A 54 -18.65 3.08 13.48
C ASN A 54 -19.49 1.80 13.63
N ASN A 55 -20.49 1.59 12.77
CA ASN A 55 -21.52 0.53 12.92
C ASN A 55 -21.36 -0.64 11.95
N ILE A 56 -20.15 -0.89 11.44
CA ILE A 56 -19.89 -2.10 10.64
C ILE A 56 -19.77 -3.29 11.58
N LYS A 57 -20.21 -4.47 11.16
CA LYS A 57 -20.08 -5.72 11.93
C LYS A 57 -18.62 -6.21 11.99
N GLY A 58 -18.24 -6.89 13.07
CA GLY A 58 -16.93 -7.58 13.20
C GLY A 58 -15.80 -6.73 13.81
N PRO A 59 -14.59 -7.28 14.01
CA PRO A 59 -13.48 -6.57 14.65
C PRO A 59 -12.74 -5.64 13.66
N LYS A 60 -12.35 -4.44 14.09
CA LYS A 60 -11.67 -3.41 13.25
C LYS A 60 -10.49 -3.94 12.43
N LYS A 61 -9.75 -4.93 12.95
CA LYS A 61 -8.58 -5.53 12.29
C LYS A 61 -8.91 -6.44 11.09
N MET A 62 -10.14 -6.97 11.01
CA MET A 62 -10.58 -7.85 9.93
C MET A 62 -11.58 -7.18 8.98
N ARG A 63 -11.91 -5.90 9.20
CA ARG A 63 -12.81 -5.17 8.31
C ARG A 63 -12.02 -4.63 7.13
N ASP A 64 -12.63 -4.69 5.96
CA ASP A 64 -12.06 -4.06 4.77
C ASP A 64 -12.01 -2.54 4.93
N SER A 65 -10.91 -1.93 4.48
CA SER A 65 -10.72 -0.47 4.49
C SER A 65 -11.68 0.27 3.55
N PHE A 66 -12.22 -0.46 2.57
CA PHE A 66 -13.11 0.03 1.54
C PHE A 66 -14.26 -0.95 1.32
N VAL A 67 -15.45 -0.44 1.06
CA VAL A 67 -16.67 -1.24 0.86
C VAL A 67 -17.39 -0.87 -0.41
N GLY A 68 -17.96 -1.92 -1.02
CA GLY A 68 -18.91 -1.90 -2.15
C GLY A 68 -18.34 -1.32 -3.45
N PRO A 69 -18.80 -1.78 -4.62
CA PRO A 69 -18.92 -0.88 -5.75
C PRO A 69 -20.27 -0.16 -5.63
N PHE A 70 -20.25 1.11 -5.22
CA PHE A 70 -21.46 1.93 -5.18
C PHE A 70 -21.50 2.89 -6.36
N THR A 71 -22.70 3.10 -6.91
CA THR A 71 -22.90 4.00 -8.05
C THR A 71 -22.97 5.46 -7.59
N ILE A 72 -22.23 6.33 -8.25
CA ILE A 72 -22.36 7.79 -8.07
C ILE A 72 -23.70 8.23 -8.67
N ILE A 73 -24.56 8.82 -7.85
CA ILE A 73 -25.83 9.42 -8.27
C ILE A 73 -25.57 10.81 -8.84
N LYS A 74 -24.78 11.61 -8.12
CA LYS A 74 -24.59 13.03 -8.41
C LYS A 74 -23.25 13.54 -7.91
N LEU A 75 -22.65 14.46 -8.65
CA LEU A 75 -21.49 15.23 -8.19
C LEU A 75 -21.97 16.47 -7.43
N ILE A 76 -21.63 16.57 -6.14
CA ILE A 76 -21.95 17.72 -5.29
C ILE A 76 -20.75 18.67 -5.30
N GLY A 77 -20.81 19.66 -6.18
CA GLY A 77 -19.73 20.63 -6.36
C GLY A 77 -18.44 19.96 -6.83
N LYS A 78 -17.29 20.52 -6.45
CA LYS A 78 -15.96 20.01 -6.88
C LYS A 78 -15.42 18.88 -6.01
N ASN A 79 -15.82 18.84 -4.74
CA ASN A 79 -15.14 18.03 -3.72
C ASN A 79 -16.00 16.90 -3.14
N ALA A 80 -17.27 16.76 -3.51
CA ALA A 80 -18.12 15.74 -2.91
C ALA A 80 -18.91 14.96 -3.96
N VAL A 81 -19.18 13.70 -3.66
CA VAL A 81 -19.96 12.78 -4.48
C VAL A 81 -21.08 12.20 -3.66
N GLU A 82 -22.28 12.17 -4.24
CA GLU A 82 -23.43 11.48 -3.67
C GLU A 82 -23.52 10.08 -4.25
N VAL A 83 -23.60 9.09 -3.37
CA VAL A 83 -23.43 7.69 -3.70
C VAL A 83 -24.66 6.91 -3.26
N LYS A 84 -25.12 5.98 -4.10
CA LYS A 84 -26.25 5.09 -3.77
C LYS A 84 -25.79 3.99 -2.83
N LEU A 85 -25.94 4.22 -1.53
CA LEU A 85 -25.65 3.20 -0.51
C LEU A 85 -26.78 2.16 -0.43
N THR A 86 -26.41 0.89 -0.49
CA THR A 86 -27.33 -0.25 -0.34
C THR A 86 -27.09 -0.99 0.98
N GLU A 87 -28.06 -1.81 1.38
CA GLU A 87 -27.90 -2.79 2.48
C GLU A 87 -27.59 -2.14 3.84
N GLU A 88 -26.59 -2.66 4.57
CA GLU A 88 -26.16 -2.22 5.92
C GLU A 88 -25.68 -0.76 5.96
N PHE A 89 -25.40 -0.16 4.79
CA PHE A 89 -24.87 1.19 4.66
C PHE A 89 -25.94 2.25 4.38
N SER A 90 -27.19 1.84 4.14
CA SER A 90 -28.32 2.76 3.85
C SER A 90 -28.59 3.79 4.95
N SER A 91 -28.24 3.49 6.20
CA SER A 91 -28.39 4.42 7.34
C SER A 91 -27.29 5.49 7.41
N LYS A 92 -26.27 5.43 6.55
CA LYS A 92 -25.14 6.38 6.56
C LYS A 92 -25.41 7.53 5.61
N HIS A 93 -24.78 8.67 5.86
CA HIS A 93 -24.89 9.81 4.95
C HIS A 93 -24.30 9.43 3.57
N PRO A 94 -25.04 9.63 2.47
CA PRO A 94 -24.63 9.19 1.14
C PRO A 94 -23.58 10.11 0.49
N ILE A 95 -23.17 11.18 1.17
CA ILE A 95 -22.27 12.21 0.62
C ILE A 95 -20.85 11.96 1.15
N PHE A 96 -19.91 11.76 0.22
CA PHE A 96 -18.51 11.48 0.54
C PHE A 96 -17.59 12.50 -0.15
N PRO A 97 -16.47 12.88 0.49
CA PRO A 97 -15.47 13.70 -0.15
C PRO A 97 -14.78 12.92 -1.27
N LYS A 98 -14.50 13.60 -2.38
CA LYS A 98 -13.70 13.15 -3.51
C LYS A 98 -12.23 13.19 -3.11
N ASN A 99 -11.83 12.29 -2.22
CA ASN A 99 -10.42 12.07 -1.97
C ASN A 99 -9.90 11.17 -3.08
N PRO A 100 -8.85 11.58 -3.83
CA PRO A 100 -8.12 10.61 -4.62
C PRO A 100 -7.53 9.60 -3.64
N ALA A 101 -8.11 8.40 -3.57
CA ALA A 101 -7.31 7.27 -3.18
C ALA A 101 -6.15 7.22 -4.19
N PRO A 102 -4.89 7.06 -3.75
CA PRO A 102 -3.86 6.64 -4.69
C PRO A 102 -4.46 5.48 -5.48
N PRO A 103 -4.39 5.48 -6.83
CA PRO A 103 -4.79 4.30 -7.57
C PRO A 103 -3.94 3.17 -7.01
N GLU A 104 -4.55 2.32 -6.19
CA GLU A 104 -3.98 1.04 -5.85
C GLU A 104 -4.17 0.23 -7.12
N ILE A 105 -3.25 0.46 -8.06
CA ILE A 105 -3.03 -0.46 -9.14
C ILE A 105 -2.59 -1.71 -8.40
N LEU A 106 -3.54 -2.60 -8.10
CA LEU A 106 -3.25 -4.02 -7.95
C LEU A 106 -2.93 -4.53 -9.36
N GLU A 107 -1.91 -3.94 -9.98
CA GLU A 107 -0.96 -4.73 -10.69
C GLU A 107 -0.41 -5.63 -9.61
N VAL A 108 -1.01 -6.81 -9.48
CA VAL A 108 -0.30 -7.99 -9.02
C VAL A 108 0.74 -8.29 -10.11
N GLU A 109 1.63 -7.33 -10.37
CA GLU A 109 2.99 -7.66 -10.64
C GLU A 109 3.49 -8.22 -9.32
N ASP A 110 3.32 -9.53 -9.16
CA ASP A 110 4.21 -10.36 -8.35
C ASP A 110 5.64 -10.27 -8.92
N SER A 111 6.17 -9.05 -9.06
CA SER A 111 7.53 -8.70 -9.44
C SER A 111 8.45 -8.65 -8.22
N ARG A 112 7.97 -9.10 -7.05
CA ARG A 112 8.85 -9.77 -6.09
C ARG A 112 9.27 -11.08 -6.73
N GLU A 113 10.21 -11.04 -7.67
CA GLU A 113 10.86 -12.16 -8.35
C GLU A 113 10.44 -13.49 -7.74
N LEU A 114 9.30 -14.03 -8.19
CA LEU A 114 8.77 -15.29 -7.67
C LEU A 114 9.86 -16.29 -7.96
N GLY A 115 10.67 -16.65 -6.96
CA GLY A 115 11.84 -17.48 -7.11
C GLY A 115 11.52 -18.90 -6.68
N ASN A 116 12.23 -19.88 -7.21
CA ASN A 116 12.19 -21.21 -6.63
C ASN A 116 12.80 -21.14 -5.23
N ASN A 117 12.05 -21.49 -4.19
CA ASN A 117 12.54 -21.38 -2.81
C ASN A 117 13.13 -22.71 -2.35
N VAL A 118 14.38 -22.67 -1.89
CA VAL A 118 15.05 -23.82 -1.29
C VAL A 118 14.74 -23.85 0.20
N ILE A 119 14.09 -24.92 0.67
CA ILE A 119 13.60 -25.03 2.06
C ILE A 119 14.55 -25.87 2.91
N LYS A 120 15.06 -26.97 2.35
CA LYS A 120 15.91 -27.93 3.07
C LYS A 120 17.04 -28.42 2.17
N ALA A 121 18.11 -28.87 2.80
CA ALA A 121 19.21 -29.57 2.15
C ALA A 121 19.38 -30.95 2.81
N ARG A 122 19.74 -31.95 2.00
CA ARG A 122 20.13 -33.28 2.47
C ARG A 122 21.33 -33.79 1.70
N LYS A 123 22.09 -34.70 2.29
CA LYS A 123 23.18 -35.42 1.64
C LYS A 123 22.77 -36.88 1.48
N ILE A 124 22.81 -37.40 0.26
CA ILE A 124 22.48 -38.79 -0.03
C ILE A 124 23.61 -39.43 -0.83
N ARG A 125 23.77 -40.75 -0.72
CA ARG A 125 24.74 -41.51 -1.51
C ARG A 125 24.01 -42.21 -2.65
N LEU A 126 24.23 -41.76 -3.88
CA LEU A 126 23.66 -42.32 -5.11
C LEU A 126 24.81 -42.85 -5.96
N ASN A 127 24.70 -44.10 -6.44
CA ASN A 127 25.71 -44.75 -7.29
C ASN A 127 27.14 -44.68 -6.70
N GLY A 128 27.26 -44.87 -5.38
CA GLY A 128 28.53 -44.84 -4.65
C GLY A 128 29.10 -43.43 -4.40
N LYS A 129 28.53 -42.38 -5.00
CA LYS A 129 28.94 -40.99 -4.84
C LYS A 129 28.02 -40.23 -3.88
N ASP A 130 28.63 -39.38 -3.07
CA ASP A 130 27.91 -38.50 -2.16
C ASP A 130 27.39 -37.27 -2.91
N GLN A 131 26.08 -37.11 -3.00
CA GLN A 131 25.43 -35.98 -3.68
C GLN A 131 24.54 -35.19 -2.72
N ARG A 132 24.63 -33.86 -2.79
CA ARG A 132 23.73 -32.95 -2.07
C ARG A 132 22.48 -32.68 -2.90
N GLN A 133 21.33 -32.75 -2.25
CA GLN A 133 20.04 -32.40 -2.83
C GLN A 133 19.35 -31.32 -2.00
N TYR A 134 18.53 -30.52 -2.67
CA TYR A 134 17.81 -29.41 -2.10
C TYR A 134 16.32 -29.59 -2.34
N LEU A 135 15.52 -29.39 -1.30
CA LEU A 135 14.07 -29.42 -1.38
C LEU A 135 13.60 -28.08 -1.91
N VAL A 136 13.11 -28.08 -3.14
CA VAL A 136 12.69 -26.88 -3.84
C VAL A 136 11.17 -26.82 -3.88
N ARG A 137 10.63 -25.69 -3.43
CA ARG A 137 9.24 -25.32 -3.64
C ARG A 137 9.15 -24.44 -4.88
N PHE A 138 8.38 -24.93 -5.85
CA PHE A 138 8.16 -24.22 -7.11
C PHE A 138 7.13 -23.11 -6.93
N LYS A 139 7.27 -22.06 -7.74
CA LYS A 139 6.38 -20.90 -7.76
C LYS A 139 4.91 -21.33 -7.85
N ASN A 140 4.06 -20.77 -6.99
CA ASN A 140 2.61 -20.99 -6.99
C ASN A 140 2.17 -22.47 -6.86
N GLN A 141 3.03 -23.33 -6.30
CA GLN A 141 2.69 -24.72 -6.03
C GLN A 141 2.57 -24.97 -4.53
N THR A 142 1.62 -25.84 -4.17
CA THR A 142 1.46 -26.32 -2.79
C THR A 142 2.62 -27.23 -2.39
N ALA A 143 2.78 -27.45 -1.09
CA ALA A 143 3.83 -28.29 -0.52
C ALA A 143 3.86 -29.72 -1.11
N ASP A 144 2.75 -30.20 -1.64
CA ASP A 144 2.61 -31.54 -2.23
C ASP A 144 3.46 -31.72 -3.49
N LYS A 145 3.84 -30.62 -4.16
CA LYS A 145 4.64 -30.64 -5.38
C LYS A 145 6.11 -30.31 -5.14
N ASP A 146 6.53 -30.17 -3.88
CA ASP A 146 7.94 -29.95 -3.52
C ASP A 146 8.79 -31.15 -3.95
N LYS A 147 9.93 -30.90 -4.60
CA LYS A 147 10.82 -31.96 -5.11
C LYS A 147 12.24 -31.77 -4.63
N TRP A 148 12.91 -32.90 -4.39
CA TRP A 148 14.35 -32.94 -4.11
C TRP A 148 15.11 -32.90 -5.44
N LEU A 149 15.83 -31.80 -5.67
CA LEU A 149 16.62 -31.60 -6.88
C LEU A 149 18.10 -31.43 -6.55
N ALA A 150 18.96 -31.85 -7.49
CA ALA A 150 20.38 -31.51 -7.46
C ALA A 150 20.57 -30.03 -7.83
N GLU A 151 21.69 -29.43 -7.44
CA GLU A 151 22.01 -28.02 -7.77
C GLU A 151 21.86 -27.70 -9.25
N GLU A 152 22.31 -28.60 -10.13
CA GLU A 152 22.27 -28.45 -11.59
C GLU A 152 20.85 -28.44 -12.16
N ALA A 153 19.90 -29.09 -11.48
CA ALA A 153 18.53 -29.24 -11.94
C ALA A 153 17.63 -28.07 -11.49
N ILE A 154 18.17 -27.11 -10.73
CA ILE A 154 17.42 -25.98 -10.18
C ILE A 154 17.66 -24.75 -11.09
N PRO A 155 16.61 -24.20 -11.71
CA PRO A 155 16.72 -22.92 -12.42
C PRO A 155 17.23 -21.84 -11.47
N ASP A 156 18.24 -21.08 -11.89
CA ASP A 156 18.93 -20.06 -11.08
C ASP A 156 19.45 -20.59 -9.72
N GLY A 157 19.84 -21.87 -9.67
CA GLY A 157 20.22 -22.58 -8.44
C GLY A 157 21.25 -21.84 -7.59
N LYS A 158 22.29 -21.24 -8.18
CA LYS A 158 23.33 -20.50 -7.43
C LYS A 158 22.78 -19.35 -6.60
N LEU A 159 21.82 -18.60 -7.11
CA LEU A 159 21.20 -17.48 -6.41
C LEU A 159 20.38 -17.98 -5.21
N HIS A 160 19.56 -19.00 -5.46
CA HIS A 160 18.68 -19.58 -4.44
C HIS A 160 19.46 -20.30 -3.32
N LEU A 161 20.55 -20.99 -3.67
CA LEU A 161 21.42 -21.64 -2.70
C LEU A 161 22.19 -20.64 -1.83
N ARG A 162 22.62 -19.51 -2.40
CA ARG A 162 23.24 -18.43 -1.63
C ARG A 162 22.27 -17.85 -0.60
N ARG A 163 21.05 -17.50 -1.03
CA ARG A 163 19.99 -16.99 -0.12
C ARG A 163 19.69 -17.99 1.01
N PHE A 164 19.61 -19.29 0.69
CA PHE A 164 19.39 -20.35 1.68
C PHE A 164 20.55 -20.51 2.68
N ALA A 165 21.80 -20.40 2.22
CA ALA A 165 22.96 -20.46 3.10
C ALA A 165 23.00 -19.26 4.06
N ASP A 166 22.67 -18.06 3.58
CA ASP A 166 22.64 -16.85 4.38
C ASP A 166 21.54 -16.93 5.46
N SER A 167 20.33 -17.39 5.12
CA SER A 167 19.24 -17.53 6.09
C SER A 167 19.57 -18.51 7.22
N ARG A 168 20.22 -19.63 6.89
CA ARG A 168 20.66 -20.64 7.88
C ARG A 168 21.70 -20.10 8.86
N ARG A 169 22.58 -19.19 8.43
CA ARG A 169 23.58 -18.55 9.31
C ARG A 169 22.90 -17.61 10.29
N THR A 170 21.94 -16.81 9.83
CA THR A 170 21.18 -15.87 10.68
C THR A 170 20.34 -16.60 11.72
N GLU A 171 19.70 -17.72 11.36
CA GLU A 171 18.93 -18.55 12.31
C GLU A 171 19.82 -19.10 13.44
N GLN A 172 21.08 -19.43 13.15
CA GLN A 172 22.02 -19.97 14.13
C GLN A 172 22.65 -18.91 15.04
N SER A 173 22.68 -17.63 14.64
CA SER A 173 23.25 -16.55 15.46
C SER A 173 22.27 -15.97 16.49
N HIS A 174 20.99 -16.31 16.41
CA HIS A 174 19.93 -15.85 17.32
C HIS A 174 19.48 -16.90 18.34
N GLN A 175 20.17 -18.04 18.42
CA GLN A 175 20.05 -19.04 19.48
C GLN A 175 21.25 -18.98 20.42
#